data_AF-A0A817JCR0-F1
#
_entry.id   AF-A0A817JCR0-F1
#
_cell.length_a   1.000
_cell.length_b   1.000
_cell.length_c   1.000
_cell.angle_alpha   90.00
_cell.angle_beta   90.00
_cell.angle_gamma   90.00
#
_symmetry.space_group_name_H-M   'P 1'
#
loop_
_entity.id
_entity.type
_entity.pdbx_description
1 polymer ?
#
loop_
_entity_poly.entity_id
_entity_poly.type
_entity_poly.pdbx_seq_one_letter_code
_entity_poly.pdbx_strand_id
1 'polypeptide(L)'
;MCTKLAKLFVESIDRVVQELGYCCGRQYAYLPKLMLCYGKQQCWEIPSYGCYYYYYSNSEPSRFNLSSGKYTFCANCFHSIKSESILIGDDPTQTLVEIPKILFLLAKNDIQEPEIMIDCIVCTRLQQLPVTDLSSRLEEHVNQFLLDKYCHKSRVTIRVLYSSDKICEIKPQLKKCYLNQVADNNYPYRTKVILAFQEIESVDVVFFVHFFRPKLYRQDVYHEILIGYLDYAKQHGYMYAHIWACSASEGVNYIFRCRPPEQLLPKLKRLQDWCRKMLDNEIAERLVIDYKIKTIYKIFVY
;
A
#
# COMPACT_ATOMS: atom_id res chain seq x y z
N MET A 1 -10.77 26.88 12.42
CA MET A 1 -9.86 28.01 12.74
C MET A 1 -8.99 27.58 13.90
N CYS A 2 -7.68 27.42 13.69
CA CYS A 2 -6.73 27.12 14.77
C CYS A 2 -6.20 28.46 15.31
N THR A 3 -6.54 28.80 16.54
CA THR A 3 -6.09 30.05 17.18
C THR A 3 -4.62 29.90 17.57
N LYS A 4 -3.85 30.99 17.56
CA LYS A 4 -2.45 31.02 18.00
C LYS A 4 -2.27 30.43 19.42
N LEU A 5 -3.31 30.55 20.24
CA LEU A 5 -3.43 29.96 21.56
C LEU A 5 -3.41 28.43 21.55
N ALA A 6 -4.13 27.79 20.62
CA ALA A 6 -4.17 26.32 20.51
C ALA A 6 -2.80 25.74 20.15
N LYS A 7 -2.01 26.43 19.30
CA LYS A 7 -0.64 26.02 18.98
C LYS A 7 0.28 26.10 20.21
N LEU A 8 0.25 27.23 20.93
CA LEU A 8 1.06 27.41 22.15
C LEU A 8 0.68 26.42 23.26
N PHE A 9 -0.62 26.12 23.38
CA PHE A 9 -1.11 25.11 24.33
C PHE A 9 -0.57 23.72 23.99
N VAL A 10 -0.64 23.29 22.73
CA VAL A 10 -0.13 21.98 22.29
C VAL A 10 1.38 21.85 22.50
N GLU A 11 2.16 22.91 22.27
CA GLU A 11 3.61 22.90 22.52
C GLU A 11 3.95 22.81 24.03
N SER A 12 3.14 23.44 24.88
CA SER A 12 3.40 23.52 26.33
C SER A 12 2.91 22.28 27.08
N ILE A 13 1.79 21.68 26.64
CA ILE A 13 1.11 20.59 27.34
C ILE A 13 1.87 19.27 27.23
N ASP A 14 2.60 19.04 26.13
CA ASP A 14 3.37 17.81 25.92
C ASP A 14 4.36 17.53 27.05
N ARG A 15 5.11 18.56 27.46
CA ARG A 15 6.12 18.43 28.51
C ARG A 15 5.48 18.05 29.85
N VAL A 16 4.38 18.71 30.21
CA VAL A 16 3.66 18.46 31.47
C VAL A 16 3.08 17.04 31.48
N VAL A 17 2.48 16.61 30.38
CA VAL A 17 1.84 15.29 30.27
C VAL A 17 2.87 14.16 30.26
N GLN A 18 4.05 14.40 29.68
CA GLN A 18 5.18 13.47 29.77
C GLN A 18 5.76 13.35 31.18
N GLU A 19 5.88 14.46 31.91
CA GLU A 19 6.29 14.45 33.33
C GLU A 19 5.30 13.66 34.21
N LEU A 20 4.03 13.61 33.82
CA LEU A 20 2.97 12.82 34.46
C LEU A 20 2.94 11.33 34.02
N GLY A 21 3.88 10.89 33.19
CA GLY A 21 4.03 9.49 32.78
C GLY A 21 3.22 9.06 31.56
N TYR A 22 2.63 9.99 30.81
CA TYR A 22 1.93 9.72 29.56
C TYR A 22 2.85 9.94 28.34
N CYS A 23 2.49 9.41 27.17
CA CYS A 23 3.32 9.51 25.98
C CYS A 23 3.40 10.94 25.40
N CYS A 24 2.29 11.68 25.37
CA CYS A 24 2.20 13.08 24.93
C CYS A 24 0.85 13.69 25.34
N GLY A 25 0.74 15.03 25.26
CA GLY A 25 -0.49 15.78 25.50
C GLY A 25 -1.22 16.18 24.22
N ARG A 26 -0.83 15.60 23.08
CA ARG A 26 -1.38 15.91 21.76
C ARG A 26 -2.68 15.17 21.51
N GLN A 27 -3.63 15.89 20.94
CA GLN A 27 -4.80 15.29 20.33
C GLN A 27 -4.46 14.87 18.90
N TYR A 28 -4.28 13.56 18.70
CA TYR A 28 -4.15 12.98 17.37
C TYR A 28 -5.52 12.53 16.85
N ALA A 29 -5.71 12.65 15.55
CA ALA A 29 -6.85 12.12 14.83
C ALA A 29 -6.35 11.35 13.62
N TYR A 30 -7.02 10.26 13.29
CA TYR A 30 -6.72 9.50 12.09
C TYR A 30 -6.91 10.37 10.85
N LEU A 31 -6.09 10.13 9.83
CA LEU A 31 -6.31 10.73 8.51
C LEU A 31 -7.73 10.39 8.02
N PRO A 32 -8.48 11.36 7.47
CA PRO A 32 -9.85 11.13 7.02
C PRO A 32 -9.89 9.97 6.02
N LYS A 33 -10.84 9.06 6.19
CA LYS A 33 -11.06 7.96 5.24
C LYS A 33 -11.37 8.53 3.85
N LEU A 34 -10.77 7.95 2.82
CA LEU A 34 -11.05 8.32 1.43
C LEU A 34 -12.56 8.19 1.17
N MET A 35 -13.20 9.28 0.78
CA MET A 35 -14.61 9.32 0.43
C MET A 35 -14.76 9.35 -1.08
N LEU A 36 -15.24 8.26 -1.66
CA LEU A 36 -15.38 8.12 -3.10
C LEU A 36 -16.53 8.97 -3.64
N CYS A 37 -16.40 9.47 -4.86
CA CYS A 37 -17.48 10.14 -5.58
C CYS A 37 -17.94 9.26 -6.75
N TYR A 38 -19.23 8.93 -6.82
CA TYR A 38 -19.86 8.13 -7.89
C TYR A 38 -20.31 8.98 -9.09
N GLY A 39 -19.82 10.22 -9.17
CA GLY A 39 -20.14 11.15 -10.24
C GLY A 39 -19.42 10.85 -11.55
N LYS A 40 -18.79 11.87 -12.13
CA LYS A 40 -18.04 11.71 -13.39
C LYS A 40 -16.78 10.87 -13.15
N GLN A 41 -16.34 10.09 -14.15
CA GLN A 41 -15.17 9.21 -14.06
C GLN A 41 -13.87 9.90 -13.62
N GLN A 42 -13.75 11.21 -13.82
CA GLN A 42 -12.58 12.00 -13.39
C GLN A 42 -12.67 12.53 -11.96
N CYS A 43 -13.83 12.44 -11.30
CA CYS A 43 -14.05 12.88 -9.92
C CYS A 43 -14.18 11.64 -9.04
N TRP A 44 -13.05 11.13 -8.55
CA TRP A 44 -12.99 9.90 -7.75
C TRP A 44 -12.97 10.14 -6.24
N GLU A 45 -12.72 11.37 -5.78
CA GLU A 45 -12.62 11.73 -4.35
C GLU A 45 -13.45 12.97 -3.99
N ILE A 46 -14.07 12.93 -2.81
CA ILE A 46 -14.71 14.05 -2.14
C ILE A 46 -13.71 14.64 -1.13
N PRO A 47 -13.23 15.89 -1.32
CA PRO A 47 -12.19 16.46 -0.48
C PRO A 47 -12.64 16.62 0.98
N SER A 48 -11.67 16.65 1.89
CA SER A 48 -11.92 16.99 3.29
C SER A 48 -12.62 18.35 3.40
N TYR A 49 -13.58 18.45 4.31
CA TYR A 49 -14.48 19.58 4.49
C TYR A 49 -15.39 19.90 3.29
N GLY A 50 -15.36 19.09 2.23
CA GLY A 50 -16.25 19.20 1.08
C GLY A 50 -17.68 18.82 1.43
N CYS A 51 -18.64 19.55 0.85
CA CYS A 51 -20.06 19.18 0.90
C CYS A 51 -20.34 18.04 -0.08
N TYR A 52 -21.14 17.07 0.36
CA TYR A 52 -21.52 15.92 -0.45
C TYR A 52 -22.95 15.48 -0.16
N TYR A 53 -23.51 14.78 -1.14
CA TYR A 53 -24.82 14.16 -1.05
C TYR A 53 -24.63 12.65 -0.96
N TYR A 54 -25.39 11.98 -0.10
CA TYR A 54 -25.32 10.53 0.04
C TYR A 54 -26.68 9.87 0.13
N TYR A 55 -26.72 8.61 -0.30
CA TYR A 55 -27.88 7.74 -0.25
C TYR A 55 -27.47 6.39 0.36
N TYR A 56 -28.28 5.89 1.30
CA TYR A 56 -28.13 4.54 1.86
C TYR A 56 -29.06 3.59 1.10
N SER A 57 -28.50 2.52 0.54
CA SER A 57 -29.29 1.43 -0.06
C SER A 57 -29.86 0.54 1.06
N ASN A 58 -30.83 1.06 1.80
CA ASN A 58 -31.54 0.29 2.82
C ASN A 58 -32.56 -0.66 2.17
N SER A 59 -32.12 -1.79 1.64
CA SER A 59 -33.02 -2.91 1.35
C SER A 59 -32.25 -4.16 0.97
N GLU A 60 -32.78 -5.31 1.39
CA GLU A 60 -32.29 -6.67 1.15
C GLU A 60 -31.68 -6.89 -0.25
N PRO A 61 -30.70 -7.81 -0.40
CA PRO A 61 -29.81 -7.95 -1.58
C PRO A 61 -30.47 -8.25 -2.94
N SER A 62 -31.81 -8.18 -3.06
CA SER A 62 -32.58 -8.83 -4.13
C SER A 62 -33.40 -7.88 -5.02
N ARG A 63 -33.53 -6.57 -4.73
CA ARG A 63 -34.37 -5.68 -5.57
C ARG A 63 -33.64 -4.82 -6.60
N PHE A 64 -32.38 -4.43 -6.39
CA PHE A 64 -31.75 -3.40 -7.24
C PHE A 64 -30.30 -3.69 -7.67
N ASN A 65 -29.74 -4.87 -7.37
CA ASN A 65 -28.34 -5.23 -7.71
C ASN A 65 -27.27 -4.22 -7.21
N LEU A 66 -27.59 -3.30 -6.31
CA LEU A 66 -26.64 -2.35 -5.72
C LEU A 66 -25.87 -3.05 -4.59
N SER A 67 -24.55 -3.15 -4.75
CA SER A 67 -23.63 -3.82 -3.82
C SER A 67 -23.04 -2.88 -2.77
N SER A 68 -22.95 -1.57 -3.05
CA SER A 68 -22.50 -0.60 -2.06
C SER A 68 -23.65 -0.22 -1.12
N GLY A 69 -23.41 -0.30 0.19
CA GLY A 69 -24.37 0.14 1.21
C GLY A 69 -24.55 1.67 1.26
N LYS A 70 -23.63 2.43 0.66
CA LYS A 70 -23.65 3.90 0.65
C LYS A 70 -23.11 4.43 -0.68
N TYR A 71 -23.89 5.29 -1.32
CA TYR A 71 -23.51 6.01 -2.53
C TYR A 71 -23.32 7.49 -2.23
N THR A 72 -22.23 8.08 -2.73
CA THR A 72 -21.80 9.45 -2.41
C THR A 72 -21.47 10.25 -3.67
N PHE A 73 -21.90 11.51 -3.72
CA PHE A 73 -21.62 12.44 -4.80
C PHE A 73 -21.13 13.76 -4.22
N CYS A 74 -20.01 14.31 -4.71
CA CYS A 74 -19.62 15.67 -4.34
C CYS A 74 -20.69 16.67 -4.81
N ALA A 75 -20.80 17.82 -4.14
CA ALA A 75 -21.79 18.83 -4.49
C ALA A 75 -21.77 19.23 -5.98
N ASN A 76 -20.58 19.34 -6.58
CA ASN A 76 -20.43 19.67 -7.99
C ASN A 76 -20.99 18.59 -8.91
N CYS A 77 -20.70 17.31 -8.65
CA CYS A 77 -21.22 16.21 -9.45
C CYS A 77 -22.73 16.08 -9.30
N PHE A 78 -23.24 16.20 -8.07
CA PHE A 78 -24.68 16.11 -7.78
C PHE A 78 -25.49 17.20 -8.50
N HIS A 79 -25.02 18.45 -8.46
CA HIS A 79 -25.68 19.57 -9.14
C HIS A 79 -25.48 19.55 -10.67
N SER A 80 -24.45 18.89 -11.19
CA SER A 80 -24.22 18.80 -12.64
C SER A 80 -25.24 17.94 -13.38
N ILE A 81 -25.92 17.03 -12.67
CA ILE A 81 -27.00 16.20 -13.22
C ILE A 81 -28.25 17.06 -13.33
N LYS A 82 -28.80 17.27 -14.53
CA LYS A 82 -30.01 18.10 -14.71
C LYS A 82 -31.31 17.36 -14.39
N SER A 83 -31.30 16.02 -14.41
CA SER A 83 -32.45 15.19 -14.08
C SER A 83 -32.82 15.30 -12.58
N GLU A 84 -34.10 15.06 -12.27
CA GLU A 84 -34.63 14.92 -10.91
C GLU A 84 -34.21 13.59 -10.26
N SER A 85 -33.70 12.66 -11.05
CA SER A 85 -33.17 11.35 -10.66
C SER A 85 -31.69 11.18 -11.02
N ILE A 86 -31.01 10.29 -10.31
CA ILE A 86 -29.61 9.91 -10.54
C ILE A 86 -29.57 8.42 -10.88
N LEU A 87 -28.88 8.08 -11.97
CA LEU A 87 -28.61 6.71 -12.37
C LEU A 87 -27.36 6.20 -11.64
N ILE A 88 -27.49 5.11 -10.88
CA ILE A 88 -26.44 4.51 -10.07
C ILE A 88 -26.19 3.07 -10.54
N GLY A 89 -24.93 2.67 -10.67
CA GLY A 89 -24.52 1.28 -10.86
C GLY A 89 -23.09 1.09 -10.37
N ASP A 90 -22.75 -0.13 -9.94
CA ASP A 90 -21.41 -0.44 -9.43
C ASP A 90 -20.45 -0.87 -10.55
N ASP A 91 -21.00 -1.45 -11.62
CA ASP A 91 -20.24 -1.93 -12.78
C ASP A 91 -20.82 -1.35 -14.09
N PRO A 92 -19.99 -0.95 -15.06
CA PRO A 92 -20.45 -0.50 -16.38
C PRO A 92 -21.28 -1.53 -17.17
N THR A 93 -21.24 -2.81 -16.80
CA THR A 93 -22.03 -3.89 -17.39
C THR A 93 -23.39 -4.10 -16.70
N GLN A 94 -23.65 -3.39 -15.60
CA GLN A 94 -24.86 -3.51 -14.81
C GLN A 94 -25.97 -2.57 -15.32
N THR A 95 -27.22 -3.02 -15.23
CA THR A 95 -28.38 -2.14 -15.39
C THR A 95 -28.38 -1.06 -14.31
N LEU A 96 -28.34 0.21 -14.74
CA LEU A 96 -28.35 1.36 -13.84
C LEU A 96 -29.70 1.48 -13.14
N VAL A 97 -29.65 1.80 -11.85
CA VAL A 97 -30.83 2.03 -11.00
C VAL A 97 -31.10 3.51 -10.91
N GLU A 98 -32.36 3.90 -11.16
CA GLU A 98 -32.78 5.29 -11.08
C GLU A 98 -33.23 5.64 -9.65
N ILE A 99 -32.49 6.54 -9.00
CA ILE A 99 -32.75 6.99 -7.62
C ILE A 99 -33.13 8.48 -7.64
N PRO A 100 -34.31 8.88 -7.15
CA PRO A 100 -34.70 10.28 -7.03
C PRO A 100 -33.74 11.09 -6.15
N LYS A 101 -33.37 12.30 -6.60
CA LYS A 101 -32.43 13.19 -5.87
C LYS A 101 -32.91 13.56 -4.47
N ILE A 102 -34.22 13.63 -4.27
CA ILE A 102 -34.81 13.95 -2.96
C ILE A 102 -34.47 12.94 -1.87
N LEU A 103 -34.07 11.71 -2.24
CA LEU A 103 -33.64 10.67 -1.30
C LEU A 103 -32.19 10.86 -0.83
N PHE A 104 -31.44 11.79 -1.43
CA PHE A 104 -30.06 12.05 -1.03
C PHE A 104 -30.01 13.09 0.08
N LEU A 105 -29.22 12.78 1.11
CA LEU A 105 -29.00 13.66 2.25
C LEU A 105 -27.70 14.45 2.06
N LEU A 106 -27.75 15.74 2.37
CA LEU A 106 -26.58 16.62 2.39
C LEU A 106 -25.77 16.37 3.68
N ALA A 107 -24.46 16.21 3.52
CA ALA A 107 -23.50 16.16 4.61
C ALA A 107 -22.20 16.88 4.25
N LYS A 108 -21.34 17.03 5.25
CA LYS A 108 -20.00 17.59 5.12
C LYS A 108 -18.96 16.54 5.49
N ASN A 109 -17.86 16.48 4.75
CA ASN A 109 -16.77 15.56 5.02
C ASN A 109 -15.83 16.14 6.10
N ASP A 110 -16.35 16.42 7.29
CA ASP A 110 -15.65 17.08 8.40
C ASP A 110 -15.45 16.20 9.64
N ILE A 111 -15.83 14.92 9.55
CA ILE A 111 -15.63 13.95 10.62
C ILE A 111 -14.16 13.53 10.66
N GLN A 112 -13.47 13.89 11.74
CA GLN A 112 -12.14 13.40 12.08
C GLN A 112 -12.28 12.41 13.23
N GLU A 113 -11.92 11.13 13.00
CA GLU A 113 -11.94 10.10 14.04
C GLU A 113 -10.72 10.30 14.96
N PRO A 114 -10.91 10.62 16.26
CA PRO A 114 -9.77 10.77 17.18
C PRO A 114 -9.02 9.45 17.36
N GLU A 115 -7.72 9.51 17.58
CA GLU A 115 -6.96 8.33 17.98
C GLU A 115 -7.47 7.83 19.33
N ILE A 116 -7.66 6.51 19.43
CA ILE A 116 -8.10 5.90 20.68
C ILE A 116 -6.96 5.91 21.70
N MET A 117 -7.27 6.29 22.93
CA MET A 117 -6.37 6.09 24.06
C MET A 117 -6.39 4.61 24.43
N ILE A 118 -5.22 3.99 24.40
CA ILE A 118 -5.05 2.58 24.75
C ILE A 118 -4.24 2.50 26.04
N ASP A 119 -4.75 1.78 27.03
CA ASP A 119 -3.97 1.42 28.20
C ASP A 119 -2.84 0.48 27.78
N CYS A 120 -1.60 0.79 28.16
CA CYS A 120 -0.41 0.09 27.70
C CYS A 120 -0.47 -1.42 28.00
N ILE A 121 -0.83 -2.21 26.99
CA ILE A 121 -0.70 -3.68 27.02
C ILE A 121 0.66 -3.99 26.41
N VAL A 122 1.60 -4.43 27.23
CA VAL A 122 3.03 -4.68 26.96
C VAL A 122 3.37 -5.30 25.58
N CYS A 123 4.59 -4.98 25.15
CA CYS A 123 5.18 -4.74 23.83
C CYS A 123 5.65 -5.91 22.93
N THR A 124 5.25 -7.18 23.09
CA THR A 124 6.02 -8.29 22.46
C THR A 124 5.33 -9.03 21.29
N ARG A 125 4.71 -8.34 20.32
CA ARG A 125 3.96 -9.02 19.23
C ARG A 125 4.78 -9.64 18.10
N LEU A 126 6.10 -9.44 18.00
CA LEU A 126 6.90 -10.10 16.95
C LEU A 126 7.36 -11.52 17.28
N GLN A 127 7.47 -11.90 18.56
CA GLN A 127 8.01 -13.21 18.95
C GLN A 127 7.13 -14.40 18.50
N GLN A 128 5.94 -14.15 17.94
CA GLN A 128 4.98 -15.18 17.53
C GLN A 128 4.86 -15.36 16.01
N LEU A 129 5.55 -14.55 15.18
CA LEU A 129 5.43 -14.71 13.73
C LEU A 129 6.24 -15.92 13.24
N PRO A 130 5.63 -16.81 12.44
CA PRO A 130 6.28 -18.04 12.01
C PRO A 130 7.50 -17.74 11.12
N VAL A 131 8.56 -18.51 11.34
CA VAL A 131 9.78 -18.47 10.56
C VAL A 131 9.69 -19.51 9.45
N THR A 132 10.04 -19.10 8.23
CA THR A 132 10.14 -19.93 7.03
C THR A 132 11.58 -19.92 6.52
N ASP A 133 11.98 -20.94 5.76
CA ASP A 133 13.32 -21.01 5.13
C ASP A 133 13.65 -19.76 4.30
N LEU A 134 12.69 -19.27 3.49
CA LEU A 134 12.83 -18.02 2.75
C LEU A 134 13.10 -16.83 3.69
N SER A 135 12.29 -16.65 4.74
CA SER A 135 12.48 -15.52 5.66
C SER A 135 13.79 -15.59 6.42
N SER A 136 14.24 -16.78 6.83
CA SER A 136 15.51 -16.95 7.54
C SER A 136 16.69 -16.57 6.67
N ARG A 137 16.73 -17.05 5.42
CA ARG A 137 17.82 -16.75 4.48
C ARG A 137 17.89 -15.27 4.14
N LEU A 138 16.74 -14.62 3.93
CA LEU A 138 16.70 -13.17 3.72
C LEU A 138 17.18 -12.40 4.96
N GLU A 139 16.76 -12.83 6.16
CA GLU A 139 17.17 -12.20 7.41
C GLU A 139 18.69 -12.34 7.64
N GLU A 140 19.25 -13.54 7.42
CA GLU A 140 20.69 -13.79 7.53
C GLU A 140 21.49 -12.95 6.53
N HIS A 141 21.07 -12.93 5.26
CA HIS A 141 21.73 -12.16 4.21
C HIS A 141 21.76 -10.65 4.51
N VAL A 142 20.61 -10.06 4.85
CA VAL A 142 20.51 -8.62 5.15
C VAL A 142 21.25 -8.25 6.43
N ASN A 143 21.17 -9.07 7.48
CA ASN A 143 21.90 -8.78 8.71
C ASN A 143 23.40 -8.93 8.52
N GLN A 144 23.87 -9.89 7.71
CA GLN A 144 25.29 -9.99 7.39
C GLN A 144 25.80 -8.75 6.66
N PHE A 145 25.05 -8.25 5.65
CA PHE A 145 25.36 -6.98 4.98
C PHE A 145 25.47 -5.82 5.98
N LEU A 146 24.53 -5.72 6.94
CA LEU A 146 24.55 -4.66 7.94
C LEU A 146 25.73 -4.77 8.91
N LEU A 147 26.14 -6.00 9.26
CA LEU A 147 27.33 -6.26 10.07
C LEU A 147 28.59 -5.81 9.32
N ASP A 148 28.72 -6.13 8.02
CA ASP A 148 29.87 -5.77 7.18
C ASP A 148 30.00 -4.25 7.01
N LYS A 149 28.91 -3.50 7.13
CA LYS A 149 28.87 -2.03 7.14
C LYS A 149 29.06 -1.41 8.53
N TYR A 150 29.43 -2.20 9.54
CA TYR A 150 29.60 -1.79 10.95
C TYR A 150 28.32 -1.21 11.59
N CYS A 151 27.14 -1.68 11.13
CA CYS A 151 25.84 -1.20 11.55
C CYS A 151 25.20 -2.12 12.61
N HIS A 152 25.96 -2.49 13.65
CA HIS A 152 25.62 -3.55 14.61
C HIS A 152 24.34 -3.31 15.45
N LYS A 153 23.81 -2.07 15.49
CA LYS A 153 22.61 -1.71 16.26
C LYS A 153 21.30 -1.77 15.47
N SER A 154 21.34 -2.25 14.22
CA SER A 154 20.23 -2.11 13.27
C SER A 154 19.66 -3.46 12.84
N ARG A 155 19.39 -4.36 13.80
CA ARG A 155 18.89 -5.71 13.48
C ARG A 155 17.60 -5.63 12.67
N VAL A 156 17.58 -6.37 11.58
CA VAL A 156 16.40 -6.54 10.72
C VAL A 156 15.81 -7.92 10.95
N THR A 157 14.48 -7.99 11.02
CA THR A 157 13.71 -9.23 11.11
C THR A 157 12.83 -9.33 9.86
N ILE A 158 12.85 -10.45 9.14
CA ILE A 158 12.04 -10.63 7.91
C ILE A 158 11.07 -11.80 8.10
N ARG A 159 9.80 -11.66 7.70
CA ARG A 159 8.78 -12.71 7.89
C ARG A 159 7.89 -12.86 6.66
N VAL A 160 7.60 -14.10 6.30
CA VAL A 160 6.59 -14.45 5.28
C VAL A 160 5.25 -14.59 5.99
N LEU A 161 4.34 -13.64 5.76
CA LEU A 161 3.05 -13.56 6.45
C LEU A 161 1.92 -14.29 5.74
N TYR A 162 2.09 -14.52 4.43
CA TYR A 162 1.09 -15.18 3.61
C TYR A 162 1.78 -15.96 2.50
N SER A 163 1.27 -17.15 2.19
CA SER A 163 1.68 -17.96 1.06
C SER A 163 0.50 -18.81 0.58
N SER A 164 0.06 -18.63 -0.67
CA SER A 164 -1.05 -19.41 -1.22
C SER A 164 -0.87 -19.70 -2.69
N ASP A 165 -1.35 -20.85 -3.14
CA ASP A 165 -1.45 -21.18 -4.55
C ASP A 165 -2.66 -20.46 -5.17
N LYS A 166 -2.43 -19.92 -6.37
CA LYS A 166 -3.38 -19.12 -7.15
C LYS A 166 -3.26 -19.52 -8.60
N ILE A 167 -4.24 -19.07 -9.38
CA ILE A 167 -4.32 -19.32 -10.81
C ILE A 167 -4.44 -17.98 -11.53
N CYS A 168 -3.62 -17.77 -12.57
CA CYS A 168 -3.73 -16.65 -13.48
C CYS A 168 -4.51 -17.10 -14.71
N GLU A 169 -5.75 -16.63 -14.82
CA GLU A 169 -6.62 -16.92 -15.94
C GLU A 169 -6.31 -16.03 -17.14
N ILE A 170 -6.28 -16.63 -18.32
CA ILE A 170 -6.08 -15.89 -19.56
C ILE A 170 -7.36 -15.14 -19.90
N LYS A 171 -7.25 -13.81 -20.07
CA LYS A 171 -8.39 -12.95 -20.43
C LYS A 171 -9.03 -13.41 -21.75
N PRO A 172 -10.37 -13.41 -21.87
CA PRO A 172 -11.07 -13.90 -23.07
C PRO A 172 -10.63 -13.26 -24.38
N GLN A 173 -10.29 -11.96 -24.35
CA GLN A 173 -9.81 -11.24 -25.53
C GLN A 173 -8.49 -11.81 -26.05
N LEU A 174 -7.57 -12.18 -25.14
CA LEU A 174 -6.29 -12.77 -25.50
C LEU A 174 -6.49 -14.18 -26.07
N LYS A 175 -7.39 -14.98 -25.47
CA LYS A 175 -7.74 -16.31 -26.00
C LYS A 175 -8.22 -16.21 -27.45
N LYS A 176 -9.12 -15.27 -27.76
CA LYS A 176 -9.63 -15.04 -29.13
C LYS A 176 -8.53 -14.66 -30.13
N CYS A 177 -7.54 -13.87 -29.73
CA CYS A 177 -6.46 -13.44 -30.63
C CYS A 177 -5.40 -14.51 -30.87
N TYR A 178 -5.22 -15.44 -29.93
CA TYR A 178 -4.12 -16.41 -29.96
C TYR A 178 -4.58 -17.87 -29.77
N LEU A 179 -5.81 -18.18 -30.21
CA LEU A 179 -6.52 -19.47 -30.12
C LEU A 179 -5.64 -20.72 -30.35
N ASN A 180 -4.63 -20.63 -31.23
CA ASN A 180 -3.77 -21.76 -31.61
C ASN A 180 -2.35 -21.74 -31.00
N GLN A 181 -1.98 -20.70 -30.26
CA GLN A 181 -0.62 -20.49 -29.73
C GLN A 181 -0.55 -20.42 -28.20
N VAL A 182 -1.66 -20.09 -27.55
CA VAL A 182 -1.74 -20.05 -26.09
C VAL A 182 -2.45 -21.32 -25.67
N ALA A 183 -1.75 -22.21 -24.96
CA ALA A 183 -2.38 -23.38 -24.38
C ALA A 183 -3.58 -22.94 -23.54
N ASP A 184 -4.69 -23.68 -23.57
CA ASP A 184 -5.88 -23.45 -22.73
C ASP A 184 -5.61 -23.56 -21.21
N ASN A 185 -4.35 -23.78 -20.86
CA ASN A 185 -3.87 -23.94 -19.51
C ASN A 185 -3.80 -22.58 -18.81
N ASN A 186 -4.65 -22.45 -17.80
CA ASN A 186 -4.47 -21.52 -16.71
C ASN A 186 -3.06 -21.65 -16.11
N TYR A 187 -2.44 -20.53 -15.73
CA TYR A 187 -1.08 -20.53 -15.20
C TYR A 187 -1.09 -20.56 -13.67
N PRO A 188 -0.77 -21.69 -13.01
CA PRO A 188 -0.68 -21.74 -11.57
C PRO A 188 0.54 -20.95 -11.09
N TYR A 189 0.39 -20.23 -9.98
CA TYR A 189 1.47 -19.52 -9.33
C TYR A 189 1.26 -19.48 -7.82
N ARG A 190 2.35 -19.34 -7.06
CA ARG A 190 2.29 -19.13 -5.61
C ARG A 190 2.52 -17.65 -5.31
N THR A 191 1.57 -17.02 -4.63
CA THR A 191 1.74 -15.66 -4.11
C THR A 191 2.26 -15.71 -2.68
N LYS A 192 3.18 -14.80 -2.33
CA LYS A 192 3.73 -14.64 -0.99
C LYS A 192 3.68 -13.18 -0.56
N VAL A 193 3.42 -12.92 0.73
CA VAL A 193 3.56 -11.59 1.34
C VAL A 193 4.71 -11.64 2.33
N ILE A 194 5.70 -10.78 2.14
CA ILE A 194 6.92 -10.71 2.95
C ILE A 194 7.00 -9.33 3.57
N LEU A 195 7.15 -9.26 4.91
CA LEU A 195 7.39 -8.02 5.63
C LEU A 195 8.75 -8.03 6.33
N ALA A 196 9.34 -6.85 6.51
CA ALA A 196 10.65 -6.62 7.09
C ALA A 196 10.51 -5.53 8.17
N PHE A 197 11.08 -5.82 9.33
CA PHE A 197 10.97 -5.05 10.55
C PHE A 197 12.36 -4.66 11.03
N GLN A 198 12.47 -3.49 11.63
CA GLN A 198 13.67 -3.06 12.34
C GLN A 198 13.29 -2.74 13.78
N GLU A 199 14.07 -3.23 14.73
CA GLU A 199 13.91 -2.85 16.13
C GLU A 199 14.46 -1.42 16.33
N ILE A 200 13.59 -0.49 16.66
CA ILE A 200 13.91 0.90 16.96
C ILE A 200 13.39 1.20 18.36
N GLU A 201 14.29 1.50 19.30
CA GLU A 201 13.91 1.84 20.69
C GLU A 201 13.03 0.76 21.33
N SER A 202 13.38 -0.51 21.11
CA SER A 202 12.64 -1.69 21.59
C SER A 202 11.22 -1.85 21.03
N VAL A 203 10.93 -1.18 19.92
CA VAL A 203 9.69 -1.33 19.14
C VAL A 203 10.02 -1.80 17.73
N ASP A 204 9.32 -2.82 17.28
CA ASP A 204 9.47 -3.33 15.93
C ASP A 204 8.71 -2.47 14.90
N VAL A 205 9.46 -1.89 13.96
CA VAL A 205 8.92 -0.97 12.95
C VAL A 205 9.04 -1.59 11.55
N VAL A 206 7.93 -1.66 10.81
CA VAL A 206 7.94 -2.05 9.39
C VAL A 206 8.54 -0.91 8.55
N PHE A 207 9.63 -1.18 7.83
CA PHE A 207 10.46 -0.12 7.24
C PHE A 207 10.34 0.08 5.73
N PHE A 208 9.44 -0.59 5.02
CA PHE A 208 9.28 -0.45 3.55
C PHE A 208 8.82 0.94 3.06
N VAL A 209 8.38 1.81 3.98
CA VAL A 209 7.79 3.12 3.67
C VAL A 209 8.84 4.21 3.85
N HIS A 210 9.13 4.56 5.10
CA HIS A 210 9.92 5.76 5.43
C HIS A 210 10.99 5.52 6.51
N PHE A 211 10.79 4.55 7.40
CA PHE A 211 11.53 4.47 8.66
C PHE A 211 12.59 3.39 8.63
N PHE A 212 13.85 3.75 8.41
CA PHE A 212 14.99 2.88 8.66
C PHE A 212 16.11 3.69 9.31
N ARG A 213 16.76 3.14 10.33
CA ARG A 213 17.88 3.76 11.04
C ARG A 213 19.13 2.88 10.89
N PRO A 214 20.26 3.42 10.44
CA PRO A 214 20.49 4.76 9.89
C PRO A 214 19.81 4.95 8.52
N LYS A 215 19.25 6.14 8.28
CA LYS A 215 18.54 6.46 7.02
C LYS A 215 19.38 6.24 5.76
N LEU A 216 20.71 6.37 5.86
CA LEU A 216 21.64 6.22 4.75
C LEU A 216 21.57 4.82 4.11
N TYR A 217 21.43 3.77 4.92
CA TYR A 217 21.42 2.38 4.45
C TYR A 217 20.05 1.90 3.98
N ARG A 218 19.00 2.71 4.14
CA ARG A 218 17.62 2.31 3.79
C ARG A 218 17.51 1.82 2.35
N GLN A 219 18.16 2.55 1.43
CA GLN A 219 18.12 2.21 0.02
C GLN A 219 18.83 0.87 -0.25
N ASP A 220 20.01 0.70 0.33
CA ASP A 220 20.83 -0.49 0.10
C ASP A 220 20.15 -1.72 0.72
N VAL A 221 19.56 -1.61 1.91
CA VAL A 221 18.79 -2.71 2.53
C VAL A 221 17.60 -3.16 1.67
N TYR A 222 16.91 -2.24 0.99
CA TYR A 222 15.88 -2.66 0.03
C TYR A 222 16.45 -3.43 -1.15
N HIS A 223 17.65 -3.06 -1.63
CA HIS A 223 18.34 -3.83 -2.67
C HIS A 223 18.69 -5.22 -2.13
N GLU A 224 19.34 -5.33 -0.96
CA GLU A 224 19.72 -6.63 -0.36
C GLU A 224 18.53 -7.57 -0.17
N ILE A 225 17.36 -7.05 0.22
CA ILE A 225 16.14 -7.87 0.33
C ILE A 225 15.72 -8.44 -1.03
N LEU A 226 15.79 -7.64 -2.09
CA LEU A 226 15.43 -8.08 -3.45
C LEU A 226 16.49 -9.03 -4.03
N ILE A 227 17.77 -8.72 -3.82
CA ILE A 227 18.92 -9.54 -4.22
C ILE A 227 18.81 -10.92 -3.58
N GLY A 228 18.66 -10.98 -2.25
CA GLY A 228 18.49 -12.23 -1.51
C GLY A 228 17.25 -13.02 -1.96
N TYR A 229 16.18 -12.34 -2.41
CA TYR A 229 15.00 -13.01 -2.94
C TYR A 229 15.26 -13.63 -4.32
N LEU A 230 15.99 -12.92 -5.20
CA LEU A 230 16.37 -13.44 -6.51
C LEU A 230 17.33 -14.62 -6.40
N ASP A 231 18.32 -14.55 -5.50
CA ASP A 231 19.21 -15.67 -5.20
C ASP A 231 18.44 -16.87 -4.61
N TYR A 232 17.51 -16.63 -3.69
CA TYR A 232 16.65 -17.69 -3.18
C TYR A 232 15.85 -18.36 -4.31
N ALA A 233 15.23 -17.57 -5.19
CA ALA A 233 14.46 -18.08 -6.32
C ALA A 233 15.35 -18.90 -7.28
N LYS A 234 16.56 -18.40 -7.57
CA LYS A 234 17.57 -19.12 -8.37
C LYS A 234 17.85 -20.51 -7.82
N GLN A 235 18.14 -20.60 -6.53
CA GLN A 235 18.46 -21.86 -5.86
C GLN A 235 17.28 -22.85 -5.86
N HIS A 236 16.06 -22.35 -6.02
CA HIS A 236 14.83 -23.14 -6.16
C HIS A 236 14.46 -23.41 -7.64
N GLY A 237 15.36 -23.15 -8.58
CA GLY A 237 15.22 -23.51 -10.00
C GLY A 237 14.47 -22.48 -10.85
N TYR A 238 14.22 -21.27 -10.35
CA TYR A 238 13.62 -20.22 -11.16
C TYR A 238 14.67 -19.58 -12.08
N MET A 239 14.44 -19.67 -13.39
CA MET A 239 15.38 -19.18 -14.42
C MET A 239 15.21 -17.70 -14.78
N TYR A 240 14.01 -17.15 -14.57
CA TYR A 240 13.66 -15.81 -15.00
C TYR A 240 12.91 -15.07 -13.89
N ALA A 241 13.24 -13.79 -13.73
CA ALA A 241 12.46 -12.86 -12.92
C ALA A 241 11.96 -11.69 -13.77
N HIS A 242 10.80 -11.16 -13.39
CA HIS A 242 10.14 -10.07 -14.10
C HIS A 242 9.82 -8.94 -13.12
N ILE A 243 10.34 -7.75 -13.39
CA ILE A 243 10.05 -6.55 -12.59
C ILE A 243 9.37 -5.51 -13.47
N TRP A 244 8.20 -5.05 -13.06
CA TRP A 244 7.53 -3.91 -13.68
C TRP A 244 7.72 -2.66 -12.82
N ALA A 245 8.60 -1.76 -13.26
CA ALA A 245 8.86 -0.50 -12.58
C ALA A 245 7.69 0.47 -12.83
N CYS A 246 6.76 0.53 -11.86
CA CYS A 246 5.62 1.44 -11.90
C CYS A 246 5.47 2.17 -10.56
N SER A 247 5.61 3.50 -10.57
CA SER A 247 5.31 4.33 -9.40
C SER A 247 3.80 4.44 -9.20
N ALA A 248 3.32 4.39 -7.96
CA ALA A 248 1.92 4.65 -7.68
C ALA A 248 1.55 6.08 -8.13
N SER A 249 0.32 6.25 -8.63
CA SER A 249 -0.26 7.57 -8.86
C SER A 249 -0.43 8.33 -7.54
N GLU A 250 -0.52 9.65 -7.62
CA GLU A 250 -0.81 10.50 -6.48
C GLU A 250 -2.15 10.07 -5.83
N GLY A 251 -2.19 9.97 -4.50
CA GLY A 251 -3.35 9.44 -3.75
C GLY A 251 -3.48 7.91 -3.73
N VAL A 252 -2.77 7.17 -4.58
CA VAL A 252 -2.85 5.69 -4.63
C VAL A 252 -1.74 5.05 -3.80
N ASN A 253 -2.10 4.02 -3.01
CA ASN A 253 -1.17 3.24 -2.19
C ASN A 253 -1.16 1.78 -2.66
N TYR A 254 0.03 1.19 -2.81
CA TYR A 254 0.15 -0.23 -3.17
C TYR A 254 -0.14 -1.16 -1.99
N ILE A 255 0.54 -0.94 -0.86
CA ILE A 255 0.45 -1.81 0.32
C ILE A 255 0.06 -0.97 1.54
N PHE A 256 0.90 -0.02 1.92
CA PHE A 256 0.70 0.78 3.12
C PHE A 256 -0.16 2.00 2.83
N ARG A 257 -1.32 2.08 3.50
CA ARG A 257 -2.16 3.28 3.50
C ARG A 257 -1.46 4.40 4.26
N CYS A 258 -1.81 5.65 3.92
CA CYS A 258 -1.41 6.83 4.69
C CYS A 258 0.12 6.99 4.82
N ARG A 259 0.82 7.03 3.67
CA ARG A 259 2.26 7.33 3.66
C ARG A 259 2.54 8.70 4.31
N PRO A 260 3.70 8.88 4.97
CA PRO A 260 4.11 10.18 5.47
C PRO A 260 4.06 11.25 4.38
N PRO A 261 3.51 12.45 4.66
CA PRO A 261 3.37 13.51 3.66
C PRO A 261 4.72 13.99 3.09
N GLU A 262 5.81 13.83 3.86
CA GLU A 262 7.18 14.15 3.41
C GLU A 262 7.77 13.09 2.47
N GLN A 263 7.15 11.91 2.37
CA GLN A 263 7.63 10.84 1.49
C GLN A 263 7.23 11.13 0.04
N LEU A 264 8.19 11.64 -0.72
CA LEU A 264 8.01 11.86 -2.16
C LEU A 264 7.94 10.54 -2.93
N LEU A 265 6.97 10.48 -3.85
CA LEU A 265 6.86 9.39 -4.81
C LEU A 265 7.97 9.50 -5.88
N PRO A 266 8.74 8.44 -6.14
CA PRO A 266 9.70 8.46 -7.22
C PRO A 266 8.97 8.56 -8.56
N LYS A 267 9.41 9.46 -9.44
CA LYS A 267 8.99 9.48 -10.84
C LYS A 267 9.50 8.22 -11.56
N LEU A 268 8.84 7.83 -12.65
CA LEU A 268 9.16 6.62 -13.42
C LEU A 268 10.67 6.45 -13.70
N LYS A 269 11.33 7.49 -14.23
CA LYS A 269 12.77 7.44 -14.54
C LYS A 269 13.63 7.14 -13.29
N ARG A 270 13.32 7.78 -12.16
CA ARG A 270 14.05 7.55 -10.90
C ARG A 270 13.86 6.12 -10.39
N LEU A 271 12.67 5.56 -10.53
CA LEU A 271 12.39 4.16 -10.15
C LEU A 271 13.12 3.18 -11.07
N GLN A 272 13.16 3.47 -12.38
CA GLN A 272 13.93 2.67 -13.35
C GLN A 272 15.43 2.70 -13.07
N ASP A 273 15.98 3.87 -12.74
CA ASP A 273 17.39 4.03 -12.37
C ASP A 273 17.72 3.33 -11.05
N TRP A 274 16.77 3.34 -10.11
CA TRP A 274 16.87 2.59 -8.85
C TRP A 274 16.95 1.07 -9.10
N CYS A 275 16.04 0.52 -9.92
CA CYS A 275 16.08 -0.90 -10.29
C CYS A 275 17.37 -1.26 -11.05
N ARG A 276 17.83 -0.40 -11.96
CA ARG A 276 19.11 -0.62 -12.67
C ARG A 276 20.28 -0.71 -11.72
N LYS A 277 20.42 0.24 -10.79
CA LYS A 277 21.50 0.23 -9.80
C LYS A 277 21.56 -1.07 -9.00
N MET A 278 20.39 -1.59 -8.59
CA MET A 278 20.30 -2.89 -7.90
C MET A 278 20.78 -4.04 -8.80
N LEU A 279 20.30 -4.12 -10.05
CA LEU A 279 20.67 -5.19 -10.98
C LEU A 279 22.14 -5.12 -11.43
N ASP A 280 22.70 -3.92 -11.57
CA ASP A 280 24.11 -3.73 -11.92
C ASP A 280 25.04 -4.25 -10.80
N ASN A 281 24.65 -4.09 -9.53
CA ASN A 281 25.35 -4.69 -8.40
C ASN A 281 25.29 -6.23 -8.46
N GLU A 282 24.13 -6.81 -8.81
CA GLU A 282 23.94 -8.27 -8.91
C GLU A 282 24.78 -8.91 -10.01
N ILE A 283 24.99 -8.21 -11.14
CA ILE A 283 25.90 -8.65 -12.20
C ILE A 283 27.34 -8.70 -11.67
N ALA A 284 27.75 -7.72 -10.87
CA ALA A 284 29.07 -7.70 -10.25
C ALA A 284 29.26 -8.87 -9.26
N GLU A 285 28.21 -9.23 -8.53
CA GLU A 285 28.18 -10.38 -7.60
C GLU A 285 27.92 -11.73 -8.30
N ARG A 286 27.73 -11.73 -9.62
CA ARG A 286 27.47 -12.91 -10.47
C ARG A 286 26.18 -13.68 -10.10
N LEU A 287 25.24 -13.03 -9.44
CA LEU A 287 23.93 -13.61 -9.12
C LEU A 287 23.01 -13.59 -10.34
N VAL A 288 23.01 -12.47 -11.08
CA VAL A 288 22.29 -12.27 -12.34
C VAL A 288 23.27 -12.30 -13.50
N ILE A 289 22.91 -13.03 -14.56
CA ILE A 289 23.76 -13.13 -15.77
C ILE A 289 23.57 -11.90 -16.67
N ASP A 290 22.32 -11.51 -16.88
CA ASP A 290 21.94 -10.40 -17.75
C ASP A 290 20.54 -9.91 -17.37
N TYR A 291 20.22 -8.66 -17.70
CA TYR A 291 18.86 -8.17 -17.68
C TYR A 291 18.55 -7.38 -18.95
N LYS A 292 17.41 -7.66 -19.56
CA LYS A 292 16.93 -6.92 -20.72
C LYS A 292 15.85 -5.94 -20.30
N ILE A 293 16.14 -4.66 -20.54
CA ILE A 293 15.15 -3.60 -20.42
C ILE A 293 14.31 -3.61 -21.70
N LYS A 294 13.13 -4.23 -21.63
CA LYS A 294 12.00 -3.82 -22.46
C LYS A 294 11.06 -3.04 -21.55
N THR A 295 9.88 -2.63 -22.00
CA THR A 295 8.87 -1.93 -21.16
C THR A 295 8.56 -2.64 -19.82
N ILE A 296 9.03 -3.88 -19.65
CA ILE A 296 9.18 -4.69 -18.43
C ILE A 296 10.65 -5.14 -18.32
N TYR A 297 11.23 -5.13 -17.12
CA TYR A 297 12.56 -5.73 -16.88
C TYR A 297 12.44 -7.25 -16.91
N LYS A 298 13.15 -7.90 -17.83
CA LYS A 298 13.31 -9.36 -17.87
C LYS A 298 14.72 -9.71 -17.39
N ILE A 299 14.80 -10.38 -16.25
CA ILE A 299 16.05 -10.70 -15.54
C ILE A 299 16.35 -12.19 -15.77
N PHE A 300 17.60 -12.50 -16.14
CA PHE A 300 18.09 -13.85 -16.38
C PHE A 300 18.89 -14.32 -15.16
N VAL A 301 18.34 -15.31 -14.46
CA VAL A 301 18.87 -15.85 -13.21
C VAL A 301 19.25 -17.30 -13.50
N TYR A 302 20.47 -17.54 -13.99
CA TYR A 302 20.99 -18.90 -14.24
C TYR A 302 21.80 -19.36 -13.04
#